data_AF-A0A6P6J4A3-F1
#
_entry.id   AF-A0A6P6J4A3-F1
#
_cell.length_a   1.000
_cell.length_b   1.000
_cell.length_c   1.000
_cell.angle_alpha   90.00
_cell.angle_beta   90.00
_cell.angle_gamma   90.00
#
_symmetry.space_group_name_H-M   'P 1'
#
loop_
_entity.id
_entity.type
_entity.pdbx_description
1 polymer ?
#
loop_
_entity_poly.entity_id
_entity_poly.type
_entity_poly.pdbx_seq_one_letter_code
_entity_poly.pdbx_strand_id
1 'polypeptide(L)'
;MAGNIKDKEAYQRLNFLYQAAHCALAQNPENTELARFYCLTQKTISKRLVLRQDPSLKRTICKKCCTLLIPGVTSTVRQKRGPMRQRKTVVRCLSCGLTKQFPNNPKHKLWVDQPEAQLENQTSHDAGPSLQSKPQKKKPDIGSVSMTAKTSPTV
;
A
#
# COMPACT_ATOMS: atom_id res chain seq x y z
N MET A 1 -0.77 -12.75 17.88
CA MET A 1 -2.11 -12.12 17.74
C MET A 1 -2.01 -11.05 16.66
N ALA A 2 -2.96 -10.98 15.73
CA ALA A 2 -2.93 -9.97 14.68
C ALA A 2 -3.03 -8.57 15.33
N GLY A 3 -1.97 -7.77 15.21
CA GLY A 3 -1.92 -6.42 15.77
C GLY A 3 -3.06 -5.54 15.22
N ASN A 4 -3.32 -4.42 15.90
CA ASN A 4 -4.38 -3.49 15.51
C ASN A 4 -4.05 -2.79 14.18
N ILE A 5 -4.40 -3.43 13.06
CA ILE A 5 -4.21 -2.90 11.71
C ILE A 5 -5.28 -1.83 11.47
N LYS A 6 -4.86 -0.59 11.19
CA LYS A 6 -5.77 0.48 10.77
C LYS A 6 -6.53 0.03 9.51
N ASP A 7 -7.84 0.33 9.46
CA ASP A 7 -8.73 -0.04 8.35
C ASP A 7 -8.85 -1.56 8.09
N LYS A 8 -8.67 -2.39 9.13
CA LYS A 8 -8.76 -3.87 9.05
C LYS A 8 -10.00 -4.36 8.31
N GLU A 9 -11.18 -3.83 8.65
CA GLU A 9 -12.46 -4.22 8.02
C GLU A 9 -12.48 -3.91 6.52
N ALA A 10 -11.91 -2.77 6.13
CA ALA A 10 -11.82 -2.40 4.73
C ALA A 10 -10.89 -3.34 3.96
N TYR A 11 -9.73 -3.68 4.50
CA TYR A 11 -8.84 -4.67 3.89
C TYR A 11 -9.48 -6.07 3.80
N GLN A 12 -10.23 -6.49 4.81
CA GLN A 12 -11.01 -7.74 4.78
C GLN A 12 -12.05 -7.72 3.65
N ARG A 13 -12.80 -6.62 3.50
CA ARG A 13 -13.76 -6.45 2.40
C ARG A 13 -13.11 -6.49 1.03
N LEU A 14 -11.95 -5.83 0.86
CA LEU A 14 -11.19 -5.87 -0.39
C LEU A 14 -10.69 -7.28 -0.71
N ASN A 15 -10.21 -8.01 0.30
CA ASN A 15 -9.73 -9.38 0.14
C ASN A 15 -10.88 -10.32 -0.26
N PHE A 16 -12.04 -10.21 0.41
CA PHE A 16 -13.23 -10.98 0.08
C PHE A 16 -13.64 -10.79 -1.38
N LEU A 17 -13.74 -9.54 -1.85
CA LEU A 17 -14.10 -9.25 -3.24
C LEU A 17 -13.10 -9.83 -4.24
N TYR A 18 -11.81 -9.76 -3.92
CA TYR A 18 -10.76 -10.33 -4.76
C TYR A 18 -10.90 -11.86 -4.86
N GLN A 19 -11.09 -12.55 -3.73
CA GLN A 19 -11.28 -13.99 -3.68
C GLN A 19 -12.57 -14.44 -4.38
N ALA A 20 -13.67 -13.70 -4.20
CA ALA A 20 -14.93 -13.94 -4.89
C ALA A 20 -14.77 -13.86 -6.41
N ALA A 21 -13.96 -12.93 -6.93
CA ALA A 21 -13.66 -12.82 -8.35
C ALA A 21 -12.92 -14.05 -8.91
N HIS A 22 -11.95 -14.59 -8.15
CA HIS A 22 -11.27 -15.83 -8.52
C HIS A 22 -12.21 -17.04 -8.46
N CYS A 23 -13.02 -17.15 -7.40
CA CYS A 23 -13.97 -18.23 -7.23
C CYS A 23 -15.01 -18.27 -8.36
N ALA A 24 -15.54 -17.11 -8.75
CA ALA A 24 -16.50 -17.00 -9.85
C ALA A 24 -15.95 -17.55 -11.17
N LEU A 25 -14.69 -17.22 -11.50
CA LEU A 25 -14.04 -17.72 -12.72
C LEU A 25 -13.59 -19.17 -12.62
N ALA A 26 -13.26 -19.65 -11.41
CA ALA A 26 -12.91 -21.05 -11.18
C ALA A 26 -14.13 -21.97 -11.32
N GLN A 27 -15.31 -21.53 -10.88
CA GLN A 27 -16.56 -22.27 -11.04
C GLN A 27 -17.04 -22.24 -12.49
N ASN A 28 -17.11 -21.04 -13.10
CA ASN A 28 -17.65 -20.84 -14.43
C ASN A 28 -16.80 -19.80 -15.20
N PRO A 29 -15.93 -20.23 -16.14
CA PRO A 29 -15.02 -19.31 -16.82
C PRO A 29 -15.73 -18.30 -17.73
N GLU A 30 -16.96 -18.58 -18.16
CA GLU A 30 -17.77 -17.66 -18.97
C GLU A 30 -18.28 -16.44 -18.19
N ASN A 31 -18.37 -16.54 -16.86
CA ASN A 31 -18.88 -15.49 -15.97
C ASN A 31 -17.85 -14.37 -15.72
N THR A 32 -17.20 -13.91 -16.79
CA THR A 32 -16.17 -12.87 -16.74
C THR A 32 -16.70 -11.52 -16.28
N GLU A 33 -17.98 -11.22 -16.52
CA GLU A 33 -18.61 -9.97 -16.09
C GLU A 33 -18.81 -9.90 -14.58
N LEU A 34 -19.17 -11.02 -13.93
CA LEU A 34 -19.31 -11.08 -12.47
C LEU A 34 -17.95 -10.85 -11.79
N ALA A 35 -16.89 -11.48 -12.30
CA ALA A 35 -15.54 -11.25 -11.80
C ALA A 35 -15.07 -9.80 -12.00
N ARG A 36 -15.41 -9.18 -13.15
CA ARG A 36 -15.16 -7.75 -13.39
C ARG A 36 -15.90 -6.86 -12.41
N PHE A 37 -17.16 -7.17 -12.11
CA PHE A 37 -17.96 -6.42 -11.15
C PHE A 37 -17.32 -6.44 -9.75
N TYR A 38 -16.85 -7.60 -9.29
CA TYR A 38 -16.14 -7.69 -8.01
C TYR A 38 -14.83 -6.89 -8.00
N CYS A 39 -13.99 -7.01 -9.04
CA CYS A 39 -12.77 -6.24 -9.16
C CYS A 39 -13.01 -4.72 -9.29
N LEU A 40 -14.08 -4.31 -9.99
CA LEU A 40 -14.49 -2.91 -10.09
C LEU A 40 -14.90 -2.37 -8.71
N THR A 41 -15.74 -3.13 -8.00
CA THR A 41 -16.19 -2.78 -6.64
C THR A 41 -15.01 -2.65 -5.68
N GLN A 42 -14.08 -3.60 -5.73
CA GLN A 42 -12.82 -3.56 -4.97
C GLN A 42 -12.00 -2.30 -5.28
N LYS A 43 -11.85 -1.95 -6.56
CA LYS A 43 -11.13 -0.74 -6.99
C LYS A 43 -11.82 0.54 -6.52
N THR A 44 -13.15 0.60 -6.59
CA THR A 44 -13.94 1.75 -6.13
C THR A 44 -13.82 1.97 -4.63
N ILE A 45 -13.93 0.91 -3.83
CA ILE A 45 -13.75 0.96 -2.37
C ILE A 45 -12.33 1.44 -2.05
N SER A 46 -11.32 0.87 -2.70
CA SER A 46 -9.91 1.23 -2.47
C SER A 46 -9.64 2.69 -2.80
N LYS A 47 -10.23 3.21 -3.90
CA LYS A 47 -10.09 4.62 -4.29
C LYS A 47 -10.79 5.55 -3.30
N ARG A 48 -12.00 5.21 -2.84
CA ARG A 48 -12.79 6.02 -1.92
C ARG A 48 -12.14 6.10 -0.53
N LEU A 49 -11.62 4.98 -0.03
CA LEU A 49 -10.97 4.90 1.28
C LEU A 49 -9.47 5.21 1.23
N VAL A 50 -8.92 5.57 0.06
CA VAL A 50 -7.50 5.89 -0.14
C VAL A 50 -6.57 4.77 0.36
N LEU A 51 -6.98 3.52 0.15
CA LEU A 51 -6.23 2.35 0.61
C LEU A 51 -5.18 1.91 -0.40
N ARG A 52 -3.97 1.66 0.10
CA ARG A 52 -2.85 1.19 -0.73
C ARG A 52 -2.92 -0.33 -0.87
N GLN A 53 -3.33 -0.79 -2.04
CA GLN A 53 -3.26 -2.22 -2.37
C GLN A 53 -1.83 -2.67 -2.67
N ASP A 54 -1.57 -3.95 -2.39
CA ASP A 54 -0.31 -4.61 -2.72
C ASP A 54 -0.06 -4.65 -4.26
N PRO A 55 1.18 -4.41 -4.73
CA PRO A 55 1.49 -4.48 -6.16
C PRO A 55 1.18 -5.84 -6.81
N SER A 56 1.29 -6.97 -6.10
CA SER A 56 0.99 -8.29 -6.67
C SER A 56 -0.48 -8.40 -7.07
N LEU A 57 -1.40 -7.95 -6.21
CA LEU A 57 -2.84 -7.89 -6.47
C LEU A 57 -3.15 -6.90 -7.61
N LYS A 58 -2.54 -5.71 -7.59
CA LYS A 58 -2.73 -4.74 -8.67
C LYS A 58 -2.20 -5.24 -10.00
N ARG A 59 -1.22 -6.15 -10.02
CA ARG A 59 -0.67 -6.73 -11.26
C ARG A 59 -1.67 -7.67 -11.93
N THR A 60 -2.46 -8.42 -11.16
CA THR A 60 -3.48 -9.36 -11.67
C THR A 60 -4.78 -8.68 -12.11
N ILE A 61 -4.98 -7.37 -11.90
CA ILE A 61 -6.20 -6.66 -12.33
C ILE A 61 -5.90 -5.71 -13.51
N CYS A 62 -6.79 -5.66 -14.49
CA CYS A 62 -6.71 -4.71 -15.60
C CYS A 62 -7.02 -3.27 -15.16
N LYS A 63 -6.18 -2.30 -15.54
CA LYS A 63 -6.36 -0.89 -15.14
C LYS A 63 -7.61 -0.26 -15.77
N LYS A 64 -7.97 -0.64 -17.00
CA LYS A 64 -9.09 -0.06 -17.78
C LYS A 64 -10.42 -0.70 -17.41
N CYS A 65 -10.63 -1.96 -17.78
CA CYS A 65 -11.90 -2.68 -17.63
C CYS A 65 -12.05 -3.47 -16.31
N CYS A 66 -11.07 -3.41 -15.41
CA CYS A 66 -11.08 -4.13 -14.13
C CYS A 66 -11.22 -5.67 -14.24
N THR A 67 -11.03 -6.26 -15.42
CA THR A 67 -11.00 -7.72 -15.56
C THR A 67 -9.80 -8.32 -14.82
N LEU A 68 -10.04 -9.42 -14.14
CA LEU A 68 -8.98 -10.25 -13.58
C LEU A 68 -8.16 -10.86 -14.73
N LEU A 69 -6.84 -10.72 -14.68
CA LEU A 69 -5.88 -11.16 -15.70
C LEU A 69 -5.36 -12.54 -15.33
N ILE A 70 -6.08 -13.57 -15.78
CA ILE A 70 -5.68 -14.98 -15.68
C ILE A 70 -4.94 -15.32 -16.98
N PRO A 71 -3.68 -15.76 -16.91
CA PRO A 71 -2.94 -16.21 -18.09
C PRO A 71 -3.67 -17.37 -18.78
N GLY A 72 -3.88 -17.27 -20.09
CA GLY A 72 -4.53 -18.32 -20.89
C GLY A 72 -6.05 -18.23 -20.96
N VAL A 73 -6.71 -17.51 -20.03
CA VAL A 73 -8.18 -17.35 -20.02
C VAL A 73 -8.56 -15.93 -20.45
N THR A 74 -8.22 -14.92 -19.65
CA THR A 74 -8.63 -13.52 -19.87
C THR A 74 -7.46 -12.63 -20.30
N SER A 75 -6.24 -13.16 -20.27
CA SER A 75 -5.03 -12.43 -20.61
C SER A 75 -3.99 -13.31 -21.30
N THR A 76 -3.19 -12.69 -22.15
CA THR A 76 -2.00 -13.32 -22.74
C THR A 76 -0.76 -12.77 -22.06
N VAL A 77 0.14 -13.68 -21.66
CA VAL A 77 1.44 -13.34 -21.09
C VAL A 77 2.51 -13.74 -22.08
N ARG A 78 3.42 -12.81 -22.37
CA ARG A 78 4.55 -13.03 -23.28
C ARG A 78 5.81 -12.41 -22.68
N GLN A 79 6.93 -13.13 -22.75
CA GLN A 79 8.23 -12.54 -22.48
C GLN A 79 8.77 -11.92 -23.77
N LYS A 80 9.09 -10.63 -23.73
CA LYS A 80 9.68 -9.89 -24.87
C LYS A 80 11.05 -9.36 -24.47
N ARG A 81 11.95 -9.26 -25.46
CA ARG A 81 13.21 -8.54 -25.33
C ARG A 81 13.00 -7.12 -25.84
N GLY A 82 13.35 -6.14 -25.02
CA GLY A 82 13.34 -4.73 -25.39
C GLY A 82 14.72 -4.23 -25.86
N PRO A 83 14.86 -2.92 -26.06
CA PRO A 83 16.15 -2.28 -26.30
C PRO A 83 17.16 -2.64 -25.19
N MET A 84 18.46 -2.66 -25.52
CA MET A 84 19.53 -3.01 -24.56
C MET A 84 19.40 -4.39 -23.89
N ARG A 85 18.83 -5.39 -24.58
CA ARG A 85 18.65 -6.78 -24.08
C ARG A 85 17.83 -6.89 -22.78
N GLN A 86 17.10 -5.84 -22.41
CA GLN A 86 16.23 -5.85 -21.23
C GLN A 86 15.05 -6.79 -21.45
N ARG A 87 14.83 -7.73 -20.53
CA ARG A 87 13.71 -8.67 -20.61
C ARG A 87 12.49 -8.02 -19.95
N LYS A 88 11.33 -8.14 -20.59
CA LYS A 88 10.06 -7.65 -20.05
C LYS A 88 8.96 -8.67 -20.20
N THR A 89 8.14 -8.81 -19.17
CA THR A 89 6.91 -9.60 -19.19
C THR A 89 5.77 -8.69 -19.60
N VAL A 90 5.13 -9.00 -20.71
CA VAL A 90 4.03 -8.25 -21.29
C VAL A 90 2.75 -9.03 -21.05
N VAL A 91 1.81 -8.42 -20.32
CA VAL A 91 0.49 -8.98 -20.03
C VAL A 91 -0.55 -8.18 -20.79
N ARG A 92 -1.20 -8.76 -21.79
CA ARG A 92 -2.26 -8.12 -22.58
C ARG A 92 -3.62 -8.66 -22.17
N CYS A 93 -4.53 -7.77 -21.83
CA CYS A 93 -5.94 -8.10 -21.58
C CYS A 93 -6.62 -8.46 -22.90
N LEU A 94 -7.31 -9.60 -22.93
CA LEU A 94 -8.06 -10.05 -24.11
C LEU A 94 -9.38 -9.30 -24.27
N SER A 95 -9.94 -8.76 -23.18
CA SER A 95 -11.23 -8.06 -23.21
C SER A 95 -11.15 -6.61 -23.72
N CYS A 96 -10.14 -5.84 -23.30
CA CYS A 96 -10.02 -4.41 -23.69
C CYS A 96 -8.73 -4.06 -24.45
N GLY A 97 -7.83 -5.02 -24.67
CA GLY A 97 -6.56 -4.82 -25.36
C GLY A 97 -5.47 -4.09 -24.57
N LEU A 98 -5.77 -3.56 -23.37
CA LEU A 98 -4.78 -2.86 -22.56
C LEU A 98 -3.62 -3.80 -22.21
N THR A 99 -2.41 -3.29 -22.36
CA THR A 99 -1.18 -4.04 -22.10
C THR A 99 -0.42 -3.47 -20.91
N LYS A 100 -0.03 -4.35 -19.98
CA LYS A 100 0.85 -4.04 -18.84
C LYS A 100 2.23 -4.62 -19.13
N GLN A 101 3.28 -3.88 -18.80
CA GLN A 101 4.65 -4.31 -19.00
C GLN A 101 5.36 -4.32 -17.65
N PHE A 102 6.04 -5.41 -17.34
CA PHE A 102 6.81 -5.57 -16.11
C PHE A 102 8.26 -5.89 -16.48
N PRO A 103 9.24 -5.19 -15.88
CA PRO A 103 10.64 -5.54 -16.07
C PRO A 103 10.90 -6.95 -15.50
N ASN A 104 11.59 -7.79 -16.26
CA ASN A 104 11.97 -9.14 -15.87
C ASN A 104 13.49 -9.19 -15.64
N ASN A 105 13.94 -8.40 -14.66
CA ASN A 105 15.33 -8.30 -14.26
C ASN A 105 15.48 -8.87 -12.85
N PRO A 106 16.39 -9.82 -12.59
CA PRO A 106 16.56 -10.41 -11.26
C PRO A 106 17.01 -9.39 -10.20
N LYS A 107 17.65 -8.30 -10.63
CA LYS A 107 18.08 -7.19 -9.74
C LYS A 107 16.95 -6.22 -9.37
N HIS A 108 15.81 -6.26 -10.07
CA HIS A 108 14.71 -5.34 -9.85
C HIS A 108 13.78 -5.85 -8.75
N LYS A 109 13.77 -5.17 -7.60
CA LYS A 109 12.89 -5.47 -6.45
C LYS A 109 11.90 -4.32 -6.21
N LEU A 110 10.68 -4.63 -5.78
CA LEU A 110 9.74 -3.60 -5.34
C LEU A 110 10.08 -3.17 -3.91
N TRP A 111 9.66 -1.96 -3.52
CA TRP A 111 9.77 -1.49 -2.13
C TRP A 111 9.18 -2.49 -1.12
N VAL A 112 8.02 -3.08 -1.44
CA VAL A 112 7.32 -4.03 -0.56
C VAL A 112 8.13 -5.32 -0.34
N ASP A 113 9.04 -5.66 -1.25
CA ASP A 113 9.88 -6.86 -1.16
C ASP A 113 11.22 -6.58 -0.45
N GLN A 114 11.50 -5.34 -0.06
CA GLN A 114 12.73 -4.97 0.64
C GLN A 114 12.60 -5.26 2.14
N PRO A 115 13.66 -5.77 2.79
CA PRO A 115 13.61 -6.16 4.20
C PRO A 115 13.31 -4.98 5.14
N GLU A 116 13.77 -3.77 4.80
CA GLU A 116 13.49 -2.54 5.55
C GLU A 116 11.99 -2.24 5.63
N ALA A 117 11.27 -2.37 4.51
CA ALA A 117 9.83 -2.15 4.45
C ALA A 117 9.04 -3.22 5.24
N GLN A 118 9.59 -4.43 5.36
CA GLN A 118 8.98 -5.49 6.15
C GLN A 118 9.16 -5.27 7.65
N LEU A 119 10.32 -4.74 8.07
CA LEU A 119 10.59 -4.37 9.46
C LEU A 119 9.71 -3.21 9.93
N GLU A 120 9.51 -2.18 9.10
CA GLU A 120 8.67 -1.02 9.44
C GLU A 120 7.22 -1.44 9.79
N ASN A 121 6.70 -2.46 9.10
CA ASN A 121 5.41 -3.06 9.41
C ASN A 121 5.43 -3.83 10.75
N GLN A 122 6.53 -4.51 11.08
CA GLN A 122 6.69 -5.26 12.34
C GLN A 122 6.87 -4.34 13.54
N THR A 123 7.71 -3.31 13.44
CA THR A 123 7.93 -2.32 14.51
C THR A 123 6.67 -1.55 14.88
N SER A 124 5.74 -1.41 13.92
CA SER A 124 4.42 -0.82 14.15
C SER A 124 3.49 -1.72 14.99
N HIS A 125 3.76 -3.03 15.05
CA HIS A 125 2.97 -4.00 15.82
C HIS A 125 3.45 -4.16 17.26
N ASP A 126 4.74 -3.92 17.54
CA ASP A 126 5.33 -4.08 18.88
C ASP A 126 5.24 -2.82 19.76
N ALA A 127 4.76 -1.70 19.23
CA ALA A 127 4.48 -0.50 20.01
C ALA A 127 3.13 -0.59 20.76
N GLY A 128 3.06 -1.44 21.80
CA GLY A 128 2.06 -1.33 22.87
C GLY A 128 2.29 -0.08 23.74
N PRO A 129 1.32 0.38 24.56
CA PRO A 129 1.35 1.71 25.16
C PRO A 129 2.42 1.80 26.26
N SER A 130 3.62 2.22 25.89
CA SER A 130 4.55 2.80 26.84
C SER A 130 3.96 4.16 27.26
N LEU A 131 3.60 4.27 28.54
CA LEU A 131 3.34 5.54 29.21
C LEU A 131 4.57 6.44 29.02
N GLN A 132 4.56 7.25 27.97
CA GLN A 132 5.57 8.30 27.80
C GLN A 132 5.22 9.43 28.76
N SER A 133 5.71 9.31 29.99
CA SER A 133 6.00 10.46 30.83
C SER A 133 6.93 11.38 30.03
N LYS A 134 6.42 12.56 29.65
CA LYS A 134 7.25 13.62 29.06
C LYS A 134 8.38 13.93 30.05
N PRO A 135 9.66 13.91 29.65
CA PRO A 135 10.72 14.49 30.47
C PRO A 135 10.49 16.00 30.51
N GLN A 136 10.05 16.50 31.67
CA GLN A 136 10.03 17.93 31.96
C GLN A 136 11.48 18.46 31.84
N LYS A 137 11.75 19.29 30.84
CA LYS A 137 12.95 20.12 30.83
C LYS A 137 12.86 21.07 32.04
N LYS A 138 13.58 20.75 33.12
CA LYS A 138 13.87 21.69 34.20
C LYS A 138 14.68 22.84 33.61
N LYS A 139 14.15 24.07 33.68
CA LYS A 139 14.95 25.28 33.52
C LYS A 139 15.94 25.34 34.70
N PRO A 140 17.23 25.62 34.48
CA PRO A 140 18.13 25.90 35.58
C PRO A 140 17.83 27.29 36.16
N ASP A 141 17.62 27.34 37.48
CA ASP A 141 17.54 28.54 38.29
C ASP A 141 18.87 29.29 38.23
N ILE A 142 18.84 30.56 37.81
CA ILE A 142 19.91 31.52 38.10
C ILE A 142 19.43 32.37 39.26
N GLY A 143 20.02 32.12 40.42
CA GLY A 143 19.81 32.87 41.65
C GLY A 143 20.42 34.27 41.57
N SER A 144 19.57 35.25 41.90
CA SER A 144 19.83 36.46 42.68
C SER A 144 21.26 37.03 42.74
N VAL A 145 21.44 38.21 42.17
CA VAL A 145 22.31 39.24 42.76
C VAL A 145 21.51 40.53 42.88
N SER A 146 21.44 41.00 44.12
CA SER A 146 20.79 42.21 44.62
C SER A 146 21.44 43.50 44.10
N MET A 147 20.61 44.46 43.68
CA MET A 147 21.01 45.87 43.55
C MET A 147 19.96 46.74 44.23
N THR A 148 20.41 47.50 45.22
CA THR A 148 19.64 48.36 46.12
C THR A 148 19.16 49.63 45.41
N ALA A 149 17.93 50.03 45.73
CA ALA A 149 17.31 51.27 45.29
C ALA A 149 17.97 52.50 45.94
N LYS A 150 18.25 53.52 45.15
CA LYS A 150 18.44 54.91 45.61
C LYS A 150 17.58 55.85 44.76
N THR A 151 16.49 56.27 45.38
CA THR A 151 15.86 57.61 45.38
C THR A 151 16.16 58.60 44.24
N SER A 152 15.07 59.08 43.63
CA SER A 152 14.94 60.30 42.82
C SER A 152 15.26 61.59 43.63
N PRO A 153 15.48 62.75 42.98
CA PRO A 153 14.35 63.64 42.65
C PRO A 153 14.47 64.48 41.35
N THR A 154 13.30 64.90 40.88
CA THR A 154 12.89 66.17 40.21
C THR A 154 13.95 67.19 39.77
N VAL A 155 13.92 67.60 38.50
CA VAL A 155 13.56 68.96 37.98
C VAL A 155 13.01 68.78 36.57
#